data_AF-A0A9X9X373-F1
#
_entry.id   AF-A0A9X9X373-F1
#
_cell.length_a   1.000
_cell.length_b   1.000
_cell.length_c   1.000
_cell.angle_alpha   90.00
_cell.angle_beta   90.00
_cell.angle_gamma   90.00
#
_symmetry.space_group_name_H-M   'P 1'
#
loop_
_entity.id
_entity.type
_entity.pdbx_description
1 polymer ?
#
loop_
_entity_poly.entity_id
_entity_poly.type
_entity_poly.pdbx_seq_one_letter_code
_entity_poly.pdbx_strand_id
1 'polypeptide(L)' 'MLGDPALRRPEGGAEIWLYEAPNCRLDIILYPQGTGLLVAHAAARAHGAAEGVTEAACLSAIAGSSGPGRRA' A
#
# COMPACT_ATOMS: atom_id res chain seq x y z
N MET A 1 5.03 -5.87 -9.46
CA MET A 1 5.49 -4.68 -8.71
C MET A 1 4.26 -3.87 -8.29
N LEU A 2 4.29 -3.18 -7.15
CA LEU A 2 3.11 -2.48 -6.62
C LEU A 2 2.80 -1.14 -7.31
N GLY A 3 3.74 -0.60 -8.10
CA GLY A 3 3.60 0.72 -8.69
C GLY A 3 3.81 1.84 -7.67
N ASP A 4 3.34 3.04 -8.02
CA ASP A 4 3.35 4.19 -7.11
C ASP A 4 2.19 4.12 -6.11
N PRO A 5 2.42 4.47 -4.83
CA PRO A 5 1.35 4.60 -3.85
C PRO A 5 0.47 5.81 -4.19
N ALA A 6 -0.82 5.72 -3.82
CA ALA A 6 -1.78 6.80 -3.97
C ALA A 6 -1.46 8.00 -3.06
N LEU A 7 -0.82 7.74 -1.92
CA LEU A 7 -0.34 8.78 -1.01
C LEU A 7 1.00 8.36 -0.40
N ARG A 8 1.92 9.32 -0.29
CA ARG A 8 3.12 9.22 0.56
C ARG A 8 3.06 10.35 1.57
N ARG A 9 3.21 10.03 2.85
CA ARG A 9 3.19 11.01 3.93
C ARG A 9 4.36 10.75 4.87
N PRO A 10 5.30 11.69 5.02
CA PRO A 10 6.30 11.60 6.06
C PRO A 10 5.64 11.82 7.43
N GLU A 11 5.98 10.98 8.41
CA GLU A 11 5.53 11.10 9.80
C GLU A 11 6.70 10.87 10.75
N GLY A 12 7.25 11.95 11.30
CA GLY A 12 8.45 11.88 12.13
C GLY A 12 9.62 11.26 11.35
N GLY A 13 10.17 10.15 11.87
CA GLY A 13 11.23 9.38 11.21
C GLY A 13 10.72 8.29 10.25
N ALA A 14 9.41 8.21 10.03
CA ALA A 14 8.79 7.19 9.18
C ALA A 14 8.24 7.79 7.88
N GLU A 15 8.07 6.93 6.89
CA GLU A 15 7.30 7.16 5.68
C GLU A 15 6.04 6.30 5.74
N ILE A 16 4.87 6.90 5.57
CA ILE A 16 3.61 6.17 5.49
C ILE A 16 3.10 6.22 4.06
N TRP A 17 3.02 5.07 3.42
CA TRP A 17 2.58 4.93 2.04
C TRP A 17 1.25 4.20 2.01
N LEU A 18 0.26 4.77 1.30
CA LEU A 18 -1.04 4.17 1.08
C LEU A 18 -1.12 3.66 -0.35
N TYR A 19 -1.38 2.36 -0.50
CA TYR A 19 -1.79 1.75 -1.74
C TYR A 19 -3.28 1.45 -1.73
N GLU A 20 -3.93 1.59 -2.89
CA GLU A 20 -5.36 1.37 -3.03
C GLU A 20 -5.67 0.37 -4.14
N ALA A 21 -6.67 -0.47 -3.88
CA ALA A 21 -7.36 -1.30 -4.85
C ALA A 21 -8.88 -1.14 -4.64
N PRO A 22 -9.74 -1.56 -5.59
CA PRO A 22 -11.19 -1.30 -5.52
C PRO A 22 -11.85 -1.73 -4.21
N ASN A 23 -11.35 -2.79 -3.57
CA ASN A 23 -11.93 -3.44 -2.40
C ASN A 23 -11.03 -3.38 -1.15
N CYS A 24 -9.86 -2.74 -1.21
CA CYS A 24 -8.98 -2.64 -0.06
C CYS A 24 -7.99 -1.48 -0.13
N ARG A 25 -7.45 -1.14 1.04
CA ARG A 25 -6.34 -0.21 1.23
C ARG A 25 -5.22 -0.94 1.96
N LEU A 26 -3.98 -0.63 1.61
CA LEU A 26 -2.79 -1.17 2.26
C LEU A 26 -1.90 -0.01 2.72
N ASP A 27 -1.83 0.17 4.03
CA ASP A 27 -0.89 1.10 4.64
C ASP A 27 0.44 0.39 4.87
N ILE A 28 1.53 0.98 4.38
CA ILE A 28 2.89 0.52 4.58
C ILE A 28 3.62 1.59 5.40
N ILE A 29 4.19 1.19 6.53
CA ILE A 29 5.04 2.04 7.36
C ILE A 29 6.48 1.65 7.10
N LEU A 30 7.27 2.61 6.64
CA LEU A 30 8.67 2.43 6.34
C LEU A 30 9.55 3.30 7.22
N TYR A 31 10.74 2.80 7.54
CA TYR A 31 11.79 3.59 8.18
C TYR A 31 13.05 3.64 7.31
N PRO A 32 13.84 4.71 7.37
CA PRO A 32 15.15 4.78 6.73
C PRO A 32 16.08 3.67 7.22
N GLN A 33 16.72 2.97 6.28
CA GLN A 33 17.78 2.02 6.55
C GLN A 33 18.88 2.18 5.49
N GLY A 34 20.02 2.77 5.88
CA GLY A 34 21.10 3.09 4.96
C GLY A 34 20.64 4.08 3.88
N THR A 35 20.79 3.70 2.61
CA THR A 35 20.36 4.50 1.46
C THR A 35 18.93 4.18 0.99
N GLY A 36 18.18 3.37 1.74
CA GLY A 36 16.85 2.89 1.34
C GLY A 36 15.82 2.97 2.46
N LEU A 37 14.63 2.45 2.17
CA LEU A 37 13.54 2.29 3.12
C LEU A 37 13.32 0.81 3.42
N LEU A 38 13.14 0.48 4.70
CA LEU A 38 12.72 -0.85 5.15
C LEU A 38 11.26 -0.81 5.55
N VAL A 39 10.48 -1.81 5.12
CA VAL A 39 9.11 -2.01 5.60
C VAL A 39 9.14 -2.52 7.03
N ALA A 40 8.62 -1.74 7.98
CA ALA A 40 8.47 -2.14 9.37
C ALA A 40 7.08 -2.70 9.67
N HIS A 41 6.05 -2.22 8.96
CA HIS A 41 4.69 -2.70 9.14
C HIS A 41 3.88 -2.58 7.86
N ALA A 42 2.92 -3.49 7.69
CA ALA A 42 1.93 -3.48 6.65
C ALA A 42 0.58 -3.86 7.26
N ALA A 43 -0.45 -3.06 6.99
CA ALA A 43 -1.80 -3.29 7.50
C ALA A 43 -2.82 -3.14 6.38
N ALA A 44 -3.65 -4.17 6.21
CA ALA A 44 -4.75 -4.11 5.26
C ALA A 44 -6.02 -3.59 5.92
N ARG A 45 -6.77 -2.79 5.17
CA ARG A 45 -8.10 -2.32 5.56
C ARG A 45 -9.07 -2.60 4.43
N ALA A 46 -10.22 -3.16 4.78
CA ALA A 46 -11.29 -3.32 3.80
C ALA A 46 -11.76 -1.94 3.32
N HIS A 47 -12.14 -1.86 2.05
CA HIS A 47 -12.64 -0.63 1.44
C HIS A 47 -13.88 -0.91 0.59
N GLY A 48 -14.80 0.05 0.51
CA GLY A 48 -16.08 -0.13 -0.15
C GLY A 48 -16.96 -1.14 0.60
N ALA A 49 -17.52 -2.10 -0.14
CA ALA A 49 -18.42 -3.14 0.38
C ALA A 49 -17.70 -4.42 0.85
N ALA A 50 -16.37 -4.45 0.83
CA ALA A 50 -15.61 -5.61 1.29
C ALA A 50 -15.64 -5.71 2.82
N GLU A 51 -15.70 -6.93 3.33
CA GLU A 51 -15.51 -7.24 4.75
C GLU A 51 -14.31 -8.17 4.90
N GLY A 52 -13.47 -7.92 5.91
CA GLY A 52 -12.34 -8.77 6.26
C GLY A 52 -11.36 -9.03 5.11
N VAL A 53 -10.32 -8.21 5.00
CA VAL A 53 -9.25 -8.41 4.00
C VAL A 53 -7.92 -8.68 4.70
N THR A 54 -7.17 -9.65 4.20
CA THR A 54 -5.81 -9.92 4.66
C THR A 54 -4.80 -9.09 3.88
N GLU A 55 -3.61 -8.88 4.46
CA GLU A 55 -2.48 -8.20 3.83
C GLU A 55 -2.11 -8.86 2.51
N ALA A 56 -2.03 -10.19 2.49
CA ALA A 56 -1.68 -10.95 1.28
C ALA A 56 -2.73 -10.79 0.16
N ALA A 57 -4.02 -10.81 0.50
CA ALA A 57 -5.10 -10.62 -0.47
C ALA A 57 -5.09 -9.19 -1.04
N CYS A 58 -4.92 -8.18 -0.18
CA CYS A 58 -4.87 -6.81 -0.63
C CYS A 58 -3.63 -6.52 -1.48
N LEU A 59 -2.47 -7.02 -1.09
CA LEU A 59 -1.23 -6.92 -1.86
C LEU A 59 -1.38 -7.51 -3.27
N SER A 60 -2.05 -8.65 -3.38
CA SER A 60 -2.33 -9.32 -4.66
C SER A 60 -3.25 -8.48 -5.54
N ALA A 61 -4.29 -7.88 -4.96
CA ALA A 61 -5.21 -6.99 -5.68
C ALA A 61 -4.50 -5.73 -6.21
N ILE A 62 -3.65 -5.11 -5.39
CA ILE A 62 -2.82 -3.96 -5.78
C ILE A 62 -1.86 -4.35 -6.92
N ALA A 63 -1.16 -5.48 -6.79
CA ALA A 63 -0.23 -5.92 -7.84
C ALA A 63 -0.93 -6.21 -9.17
N GLY A 64 -2.19 -6.67 -9.15
CA GLY A 64 -3.01 -6.88 -10.34
C GLY A 64 -3.62 -5.61 -10.92
N SER A 65 -3.86 -4.57 -10.10
CA SER A 65 -4.42 -3.29 -10.55
C SER A 65 -3.38 -2.33 -11.11
N SER A 66 -2.13 -2.41 -10.61
CA SER A 66 -0.99 -1.58 -11.02
C SER A 66 -0.35 -1.96 -12.37
N GLY A 67 -0.98 -2.84 -13.16
CA GLY A 67 -0.59 -3.12 -14.55
C GLY A 67 -0.73 -1.87 -15.45
N PRO A 68 -0.08 -1.84 -16.64
CA PRO A 68 0.01 -0.64 -17.47
C PRO A 68 -1.36 -0.27 -18.05
N GLY A 69 -2.14 0.58 -17.35
CA GLY A 69 -3.47 0.93 -17.85
C GLY A 69 -4.44 1.67 -16.94
N ARG A 70 -4.02 2.42 -15.91
CA ARG A 70 -4.97 3.26 -15.17
C ARG A 70 -4.36 4.55 -14.62
N ARG A 71 -4.15 5.52 -15.51
CA ARG A 71 -4.35 6.93 -15.19
C ARG A 71 -5.74 7.27 -15.71
N ALA A 72 -6.70 7.39 -14.81
CA ALA A 72 -7.96 8.09 -15.09
C ALA A 72 -7.80 9.54 -14.62
#